data_AF-A0A352PWR7-F1
#
_entry.id   AF-A0A352PWR7-F1
#
_cell.length_a   1.000
_cell.length_b   1.000
_cell.length_c   1.000
_cell.angle_alpha   90.00
_cell.angle_beta   90.00
_cell.angle_gamma   90.00
#
_symmetry.space_group_name_H-M   'P 1'
#
loop_
_entity.id
_entity.type
_entity.pdbx_description
1 polymer ?
#
loop_
_entity_poly.entity_id
_entity_poly.type
_entity_poly.pdbx_seq_one_letter_code
_entity_poly.pdbx_strand_id
1 'polypeptide(L)' 'MRIPLQITSRDIELPESIETVIREKADKLKTFNDQIIGCRVVVETPHRSRQKGIFD' A
#
# COMPACT_ATOMS: atom_id res chain seq x y z
N MET A 1 10.34 11.63 -7.60
CA MET A 1 10.83 10.60 -6.65
C MET A 1 12.28 10.26 -6.93
N ARG A 2 13.14 10.37 -5.90
CA ARG A 2 14.58 10.02 -5.94
C ARG A 2 14.86 8.63 -5.38
N ILE A 3 14.05 8.19 -4.43
CA ILE A 3 14.08 6.87 -3.80
C ILE A 3 13.11 5.97 -4.59
N PRO A 4 13.51 4.72 -4.90
CA PRO A 4 12.62 3.76 -5.54
C PRO A 4 11.38 3.50 -4.68
N LEU A 5 10.24 3.28 -5.33
CA LEU A 5 8.98 2.92 -4.68
C LEU A 5 9.17 1.64 -3.86
N GLN A 6 8.85 1.70 -2.56
CA GLN A 6 8.91 0.54 -1.68
C GLN A 6 7.51 -0.02 -1.50
N ILE A 7 7.29 -1.27 -1.90
CA ILE A 7 6.01 -1.97 -1.73
C ILE A 7 6.24 -3.14 -0.78
N THR A 8 5.40 -3.25 0.25
CA THR A 8 5.47 -4.33 1.24
C THR A 8 4.07 -4.91 1.42
N SER A 9 3.93 -6.23 1.37
CA SER A 9 2.69 -6.89 1.76
C SER A 9 2.79 -7.46 3.18
N ARG A 10 1.67 -7.48 3.90
CA ARG A 10 1.54 -8.17 5.19
C ARG A 10 0.36 -9.13 5.11
N ASP A 11 0.64 -10.38 5.43
CA ASP A 11 -0.35 -11.47 5.50
C ASP A 11 -1.11 -11.75 4.19
N ILE A 12 -0.60 -11.21 3.07
CA ILE A 12 -1.17 -11.41 1.74
C ILE A 12 -0.09 -11.59 0.70
N GLU A 13 -0.43 -12.39 -0.31
CA GLU A 13 0.28 -12.39 -1.57
C GLU A 13 -0.07 -11.12 -2.34
N LEU A 14 0.95 -10.44 -2.88
CA LEU A 14 0.76 -9.24 -3.68
C LEU A 14 0.65 -9.66 -5.15
N PRO A 15 -0.56 -9.73 -5.74
CA PRO A 15 -0.68 -10.08 -7.15
C PRO A 15 -0.13 -8.95 -8.03
N GLU A 16 0.39 -9.32 -9.20
CA GLU A 16 1.01 -8.41 -10.17
C GLU A 16 0.06 -7.26 -10.61
N SER A 17 -1.25 -7.55 -10.65
CA SER A 17 -2.28 -6.55 -10.96
C SER A 17 -2.34 -5.42 -9.92
N ILE A 18 -2.21 -5.74 -8.63
CA ILE A 18 -2.20 -4.76 -7.55
C ILE A 18 -0.87 -3.99 -7.56
N GLU A 19 0.25 -4.67 -7.78
CA GLU A 19 1.55 -4.00 -7.91
C GLU A 19 1.56 -2.98 -9.04
N THR A 20 0.98 -3.32 -10.19
CA THR A 20 0.85 -2.43 -11.36
C THR A 20 0.06 -1.17 -11.01
N VAL A 21 -1.11 -1.33 -10.36
CA VAL A 21 -1.93 -0.19 -9.92
C VAL A 21 -1.18 0.71 -8.94
N ILE A 22 -0.40 0.12 -8.02
CA ILE A 22 0.40 0.88 -7.06
C ILE A 22 1.46 1.71 -7.79
N ARG A 23 2.16 1.13 -8.76
CA ARG A 23 3.18 1.81 -9.57
C ARG A 23 2.58 2.97 -10.37
N GLU A 24 1.45 2.75 -11.05
CA GLU A 24 0.76 3.80 -11.81
C GLU A 24 0.34 4.99 -10.92
N LYS A 25 -0.18 4.70 -9.73
CA LYS A 25 -0.56 5.75 -8.78
C LYS A 25 0.66 6.48 -8.23
N ALA A 26 1.76 5.77 -7.95
CA ALA A 26 3.00 6.39 -7.50
C ALA A 26 3.63 7.28 -8.60
N ASP A 27 3.53 6.90 -9.86
CA ASP A 27 4.00 7.74 -10.97
C ASP A 27 3.20 9.03 -11.10
N LYS A 28 1.88 8.99 -10.89
CA LYS A 28 1.05 10.21 -10.85
C LYS A 28 1.52 11.21 -9.79
N LEU A 29 2.00 10.73 -8.63
CA LEU A 29 2.53 11.62 -7.58
C LEU A 29 3.74 12.44 -8.06
N LYS A 30 4.55 11.92 -8.99
CA LYS A 30 5.67 12.69 -9.57
C LYS A 30 5.18 13.92 -10.35
N THR A 31 4.02 13.85 -10.97
CA THR A 31 3.45 14.95 -11.76
C THR A 31 2.91 16.09 -10.89
N PHE A 32 2.50 15.81 -9.65
CA PHE A 32 1.91 16.82 -8.76
C PHE A 32 2.96 17.59 -7.96
N ASN A 33 4.06 16.94 -7.57
CA ASN A 33 5.08 17.57 -6.74
C ASN A 33 6.46 16.91 -6.91
N ASP A 34 7.38 17.66 -7.52
CA ASP A 34 8.77 17.22 -7.77
C ASP A 34 9.60 17.04 -6.48
N GLN A 35 9.16 17.64 -5.36
CA GLN A 35 9.84 17.49 -4.06
C GLN A 35 9.57 16.15 -3.38
N ILE A 36 8.66 15.31 -3.91
CA ILE A 36 8.44 13.97 -3.36
C ILE A 36 9.68 13.13 -3.62
N ILE A 37 10.43 12.87 -2.56
CA ILE A 37 11.67 12.09 -2.61
C ILE A 37 11.43 10.58 -2.65
N GLY A 38 10.31 10.07 -2.13
CA GLY A 38 10.00 8.64 -2.13
C GLY A 38 8.55 8.34 -1.73
N CYS A 39 8.14 7.10 -1.94
CA CYS A 39 6.82 6.62 -1.57
C CYS A 39 6.96 5.19 -1.00
N ARG A 40 6.27 4.93 0.12
CA ARG A 40 6.22 3.62 0.75
C ARG A 40 4.77 3.17 0.83
N VAL A 41 4.50 1.98 0.32
CA VAL A 41 3.17 1.40 0.22
C VAL A 41 3.15 0.09 0.98
N VAL A 42 2.20 -0.03 1.90
CA VAL A 42 1.93 -1.26 2.63
C VAL A 42 0.57 -1.77 2.20
N VAL A 43 0.51 -3.03 1.77
CA VAL A 43 -0.75 -3.71 1.44
C VAL A 43 -0.98 -4.78 2.49
N GLU A 44 -2.07 -4.65 3.23
CA GLU A 44 -2.44 -5.59 4.28
C GLU A 44 -3.91 -5.96 4.13
N THR A 45 -4.25 -7.21 4.43
CA THR A 45 -5.65 -7.55 4.66
C THR A 45 -6.02 -7.07 6.05
N PRO A 46 -7.06 -6.23 6.19
CA PRO A 46 -7.53 -5.84 7.51
C PRO A 46 -7.91 -7.11 8.28
N HIS A 47 -7.25 -7.34 9.41
CA HIS A 47 -7.66 -8.37 10.34
C HIS A 47 -9.12 -8.10 10.71
N ARG A 48 -10.00 -9.09 10.48
CA ARG A 48 -11.38 -9.05 10.97
C ARG A 48 -11.30 -9.03 12.50
N SER A 49 -11.28 -7.85 13.10
CA SER A 49 -11.45 -7.70 14.53
C SER A 49 -12.85 -8.21 14.88
N ARG A 50 -12.96 -9.47 15.33
CA ARG A 50 -14.13 -10.01 16.02
C ARG A 50 -14.10 -9.44 17.44
N GLN A 51 -14.50 -8.18 17.59
CA GLN A 51 -14.73 -7.59 18.91
C GLN A 51 -16.21 -7.31 19.14
N LYS A 52 -16.88 -8.34 19.68
CA LYS A 52 -17.78 -8.32 20.86
C LYS A 52 -18.26 -9.77 20.97
N GLY A 53 -17.78 -10.54 21.94
CA GLY A 53 -18.01 -10.31 23.35
C GLY A 53 -19.33 -10.98 23.69
N ILE A 54 -19.27 -12.25 24.10
CA ILE A 54 -20.39 -12.95 24.72
C ILE A 54 -20.76 -12.13 25.96
N PHE A 55 -21.97 -11.59 25.97
CA PHE A 55 -22.68 -11.26 27.18
C PHE A 55 -23.73 -12.36 27.34
N ASP A 56 -23.41 -13.38 28.11
CA ASP A 56 -24.33 -14.19 28.91
C ASP A 56 -23.51 -14.91 30.00
#